data_AF-A0A957SPZ9-F1
#
_entry.id   AF-A0A957SPZ9-F1
#
_cell.length_a   1.000
_cell.length_b   1.000
_cell.length_c   1.000
_cell.angle_alpha   90.00
_cell.angle_beta   90.00
_cell.angle_gamma   90.00
#
_symmetry.space_group_name_H-M   'P 1'
#
loop_
_entity.id
_entity.type
_entity.pdbx_description
1 polymer ?
#
loop_
_entity_poly.entity_id
_entity_poly.type
_entity_poly.pdbx_seq_one_letter_code
_entity_poly.pdbx_strand_id
1 'polypeptide(L)'
;MAKTNRSVGQRFQNASSFLDHLKLALEFHNKPALLAEFSPLATPYFLSGAIDKHVADEPVAWGSVLCAEIARTVDLLWDEAPAQSIDELMQLVEDASPAAGRDNRYAFLVLELNYFQRIVRPRPRNQSTIYSDILHISRATHDRHLREAVERLGNLFLQRLRPTVRLETPALRTALIGRKKARYALHHALTQGQSVTLVGVGGVGKTTLGSWLCAQWPDANAFWFTVRPHFNDQLPSLLFALGYFLHRQGASGL
;
A
#
# COMPACT_ATOMS: atom_id res chain seq x y z
N MET A 1 6.22 -17.69 19.41
CA MET A 1 5.53 -16.89 18.37
C MET A 1 5.14 -15.48 18.83
N ALA A 2 4.49 -15.30 20.00
CA ALA A 2 4.02 -13.97 20.44
C ALA A 2 5.09 -12.87 20.59
N LYS A 3 6.31 -13.19 21.07
CA LYS A 3 7.40 -12.20 21.18
C LYS A 3 7.88 -11.66 19.82
N THR A 4 7.88 -12.50 18.80
CA THR A 4 8.31 -12.14 17.44
C THR A 4 7.29 -11.25 16.75
N ASN A 5 5.99 -11.50 16.93
CA ASN A 5 4.95 -10.63 16.35
C ASN A 5 4.93 -9.24 17.00
N ARG A 6 5.19 -9.16 18.31
CA ARG A 6 5.26 -7.88 19.03
C ARG A 6 6.40 -6.99 18.51
N SER A 7 7.57 -7.57 18.18
CA SER A 7 8.67 -6.79 17.61
C SER A 7 8.37 -6.34 16.18
N VAL A 8 7.69 -7.15 15.37
CA VAL A 8 7.26 -6.78 14.01
C VAL A 8 6.27 -5.61 14.05
N GLY A 9 5.23 -5.71 14.88
CA GLY A 9 4.25 -4.63 15.04
C GLY A 9 4.89 -3.31 15.47
N GLN A 10 5.86 -3.35 16.40
CA GLN A 10 6.59 -2.15 16.83
C GLN A 10 7.42 -1.54 15.69
N ARG A 11 8.03 -2.35 14.81
CA ARG A 11 8.75 -1.83 13.64
C ARG A 11 7.81 -1.09 12.69
N PHE A 12 6.62 -1.63 12.43
CA PHE A 12 5.60 -0.94 11.61
C PHE A 12 5.10 0.34 12.29
N GLN A 13 4.93 0.35 13.60
CA GLN A 13 4.53 1.56 14.34
C GLN A 13 5.60 2.65 14.33
N ASN A 14 6.87 2.26 14.32
CA ASN A 14 8.01 3.19 14.29
C ASN A 14 8.34 3.69 12.88
N ALA A 15 7.80 3.06 11.84
CA ALA A 15 7.95 3.54 10.47
C ALA A 15 7.21 4.88 10.31
N SER A 16 7.91 5.87 9.77
CA SER A 16 7.43 7.27 9.74
C SER A 16 7.00 7.71 8.36
N SER A 17 7.40 6.97 7.32
CA SER A 17 7.17 7.33 5.93
C SER A 17 6.59 6.16 5.13
N PHE A 18 5.98 6.48 3.99
CA PHE A 18 5.56 5.48 3.02
C PHE A 18 6.69 4.54 2.61
N LEU A 19 7.89 5.07 2.36
CA LEU A 19 9.05 4.27 1.95
C LEU A 19 9.52 3.33 3.07
N ASP A 20 9.46 3.76 4.34
CA ASP A 20 9.75 2.87 5.48
C ASP A 20 8.75 1.72 5.54
N HIS A 21 7.45 2.00 5.38
CA HIS A 21 6.42 0.97 5.34
C HIS A 21 6.57 0.04 4.14
N LEU A 22 6.95 0.55 2.97
CA LEU A 22 7.21 -0.27 1.78
C LEU A 22 8.42 -1.17 1.99
N LYS A 23 9.50 -0.65 2.57
CA LYS A 23 10.69 -1.44 2.91
C LYS A 23 10.36 -2.58 3.88
N LEU A 24 9.57 -2.31 4.92
CA LEU A 24 9.08 -3.36 5.82
C LEU A 24 8.18 -4.35 5.09
N ALA A 25 7.33 -3.89 4.16
CA ALA A 25 6.50 -4.78 3.37
C ALA A 25 7.33 -5.72 2.47
N LEU A 26 8.44 -5.24 1.91
CA LEU A 26 9.41 -6.05 1.15
C LEU A 26 10.13 -7.06 2.05
N GLU A 27 10.60 -6.64 3.22
CA GLU A 27 11.25 -7.55 4.19
C GLU A 27 10.34 -8.69 4.66
N PHE A 28 9.03 -8.45 4.73
CA PHE A 28 8.02 -9.42 5.14
C PHE A 28 7.15 -9.92 3.98
N HIS A 29 7.60 -9.77 2.72
CA HIS A 29 6.83 -10.14 1.52
C HIS A 29 6.40 -11.61 1.49
N ASN A 30 7.19 -12.50 2.09
CA ASN A 30 6.85 -13.92 2.22
C ASN A 30 5.97 -14.26 3.44
N LYS A 31 5.51 -13.26 4.20
CA LYS A 31 4.68 -13.41 5.41
C LYS A 31 3.39 -12.58 5.29
N PRO A 32 2.48 -12.96 4.36
CA PRO A 32 1.26 -12.19 4.10
C PRO A 32 0.40 -12.00 5.36
N ALA A 33 0.33 -12.98 6.25
CA ALA A 33 -0.41 -12.85 7.51
C ALA A 33 0.08 -11.69 8.40
N LEU A 34 1.40 -11.48 8.50
CA LEU A 34 1.97 -10.36 9.26
C LEU A 34 1.71 -9.01 8.56
N LEU A 35 1.75 -9.00 7.23
CA LEU A 35 1.44 -7.81 6.46
C LEU A 35 -0.02 -7.40 6.62
N ALA A 36 -0.95 -8.36 6.56
CA ALA A 36 -2.37 -8.12 6.80
C ALA A 36 -2.64 -7.53 8.19
N GLU A 37 -1.90 -7.99 9.20
CA GLU A 37 -2.06 -7.56 10.59
C GLU A 37 -1.47 -6.17 10.86
N PHE A 38 -0.25 -5.90 10.37
CA PHE A 38 0.53 -4.74 10.80
C PHE A 38 0.79 -3.69 9.73
N SER A 39 0.71 -4.02 8.44
CA SER A 39 1.07 -3.08 7.38
C SER A 39 -0.08 -2.13 7.05
N PRO A 40 0.11 -0.80 7.12
CA PRO A 40 -0.92 0.14 6.68
C PRO A 40 -1.17 0.08 5.16
N LEU A 41 -0.22 -0.49 4.40
CA LEU A 41 -0.35 -0.72 2.95
C LEU A 41 -1.27 -1.92 2.64
N ALA A 42 -1.47 -2.84 3.59
CA ALA A 42 -2.39 -3.97 3.45
C ALA A 42 -3.81 -3.61 3.90
N THR A 43 -4.31 -2.43 3.51
CA THR A 43 -5.63 -1.96 3.89
C THR A 43 -6.51 -1.69 2.67
N PRO A 44 -7.85 -1.77 2.80
CA PRO A 44 -8.78 -1.53 1.69
C PRO A 44 -8.58 -0.16 1.03
N TYR A 45 -8.19 0.85 1.79
CA TYR A 45 -7.87 2.16 1.22
C TYR A 45 -6.82 2.06 0.11
N PHE A 46 -5.71 1.41 0.43
CA PHE A 46 -4.57 1.31 -0.45
C PHE A 46 -4.79 0.29 -1.58
N LEU A 47 -5.43 -0.85 -1.26
CA LEU A 47 -5.61 -1.99 -2.17
C LEU A 47 -6.99 -2.08 -2.83
N SER A 48 -7.90 -1.13 -2.62
CA SER A 48 -9.30 -1.19 -3.08
C SER A 48 -9.52 -1.61 -4.55
N GLY A 49 -8.69 -1.14 -5.49
CA GLY A 49 -8.76 -1.50 -6.91
C GLY A 49 -8.08 -2.82 -7.27
N ALA A 50 -7.38 -3.43 -6.31
CA ALA A 50 -6.75 -4.74 -6.40
C ALA A 50 -7.57 -5.83 -5.67
N ILE A 51 -8.47 -5.43 -4.77
CA ILE A 51 -9.32 -6.32 -3.99
C ILE A 51 -10.61 -6.53 -4.77
N ASP A 52 -10.81 -7.75 -5.27
CA ASP A 52 -12.12 -8.18 -5.79
C ASP A 52 -13.16 -8.14 -4.66
N LYS A 53 -14.43 -7.92 -5.05
CA LYS A 53 -15.55 -7.82 -4.08
C LYS A 53 -15.63 -9.01 -3.12
N HIS A 54 -15.19 -10.21 -3.53
CA HIS A 54 -15.16 -11.41 -2.70
C HIS A 54 -14.00 -11.47 -1.70
N VAL A 55 -12.87 -10.82 -1.99
CA VAL A 55 -11.69 -10.76 -1.12
C VAL A 55 -11.82 -9.63 -0.08
N ALA A 56 -12.74 -8.69 -0.30
CA ALA A 56 -13.00 -7.59 0.62
C ALA A 56 -13.34 -8.10 2.02
N ASP A 57 -14.07 -9.20 2.15
CA ASP A 57 -14.61 -9.70 3.41
C ASP A 57 -13.62 -10.48 4.29
N GLU A 58 -12.42 -10.80 3.78
CA GLU A 58 -11.39 -11.53 4.51
C GLU A 58 -10.15 -10.66 4.78
N PRO A 59 -10.03 -10.01 5.97
CA PRO A 59 -8.88 -9.18 6.31
C PRO A 59 -7.52 -9.89 6.17
N VAL A 60 -7.50 -11.19 6.44
CA VAL A 60 -6.29 -12.03 6.32
C VAL A 60 -5.79 -12.10 4.87
N ALA A 61 -6.67 -11.98 3.88
CA ALA A 61 -6.32 -12.03 2.47
C ALA A 61 -5.62 -10.74 1.97
N TRP A 62 -5.77 -9.62 2.67
CA TRP A 62 -5.19 -8.34 2.23
C TRP A 62 -3.67 -8.34 2.16
N GLY A 63 -3.01 -9.10 3.05
CA GLY A 63 -1.56 -9.28 2.98
C GLY A 63 -1.13 -10.00 1.71
N SER A 64 -1.86 -11.04 1.29
CA SER A 64 -1.60 -11.74 0.03
C SER A 64 -1.84 -10.83 -1.18
N VAL A 65 -2.90 -10.01 -1.14
CA VAL A 65 -3.16 -9.00 -2.18
C VAL A 65 -2.03 -7.97 -2.25
N LEU A 66 -1.53 -7.49 -1.10
CA LEU A 66 -0.38 -6.61 -1.03
C LEU A 66 0.85 -7.25 -1.70
N CYS A 67 1.18 -8.49 -1.35
CA CYS A 67 2.30 -9.21 -1.92
C CYS A 67 2.18 -9.37 -3.44
N ALA A 68 0.98 -9.66 -3.93
CA ALA A 68 0.70 -9.81 -5.35
C ALA A 68 0.79 -8.47 -6.13
N GLU A 69 0.36 -7.36 -5.53
CA GLU A 69 0.53 -6.04 -6.14
C GLU A 69 1.99 -5.57 -6.12
N ILE A 70 2.74 -5.85 -5.05
CA ILE A 70 4.19 -5.61 -5.01
C ILE A 70 4.88 -6.40 -6.12
N ALA A 71 4.59 -7.70 -6.24
CA ALA A 71 5.17 -8.54 -7.28
C ALA A 71 4.86 -8.01 -8.69
N ARG A 72 3.59 -7.70 -8.99
CA ARG A 72 3.19 -7.11 -10.26
C ARG A 72 3.89 -5.78 -10.55
N THR A 73 4.13 -4.95 -9.53
CA THR A 73 4.82 -3.67 -9.70
C THR A 73 6.32 -3.86 -9.94
N VAL A 74 6.92 -4.86 -9.31
CA VAL A 74 8.32 -5.23 -9.57
C VAL A 74 8.47 -5.73 -11.00
N ASP A 75 7.53 -6.53 -11.50
CA ASP A 75 7.59 -7.02 -12.88
C ASP A 75 7.53 -5.88 -13.91
N LEU A 76 6.88 -4.74 -13.59
CA LEU A 76 6.92 -3.53 -14.42
C LEU A 76 8.29 -2.85 -14.50
N LEU A 77 9.23 -3.17 -13.59
CA LEU A 77 10.61 -2.67 -13.69
C LEU A 77 11.41 -3.40 -14.78
N TRP A 78 11.01 -4.60 -15.17
CA TRP A 78 11.74 -5.45 -16.11
C TRP A 78 11.24 -5.31 -17.56
N ASP A 79 9.92 -5.15 -17.76
CA ASP A 79 9.23 -4.90 -19.05
C ASP A 79 9.46 -5.95 -20.16
N GLU A 80 10.18 -7.05 -19.87
CA GLU A 80 10.49 -8.14 -20.82
C GLU A 80 10.23 -9.53 -20.22
N ALA A 81 10.49 -10.58 -21.00
CA ALA A 81 10.46 -11.95 -20.50
C ALA A 81 11.44 -12.10 -19.31
N PRO A 82 11.04 -12.77 -18.22
CA PRO A 82 11.87 -12.87 -17.02
C PRO A 82 13.12 -13.71 -17.30
N ALA A 83 14.28 -13.20 -16.90
CA ALA A 83 15.53 -13.95 -16.92
C ALA A 83 15.38 -15.24 -16.10
N GLN A 84 16.00 -16.33 -16.57
CA GLN A 84 15.92 -17.65 -15.94
C GLN A 84 17.08 -17.90 -14.97
N SER A 85 18.17 -17.14 -15.09
CA SER A 85 19.34 -17.24 -14.23
C SER A 85 19.84 -15.86 -13.79
N ILE A 86 20.66 -15.84 -12.73
CA ILE A 86 21.31 -14.60 -12.28
C ILE A 86 22.33 -14.10 -13.30
N ASP A 87 23.05 -14.98 -13.98
CA ASP A 87 24.05 -14.61 -14.98
C ASP A 87 23.39 -13.94 -16.19
N GLU A 88 22.26 -14.49 -16.65
CA GLU A 88 21.43 -13.89 -17.70
C GLU A 88 20.88 -12.52 -17.25
N LEU A 89 20.40 -12.42 -16.00
CA LEU A 89 19.89 -11.18 -15.44
C LEU A 89 20.99 -10.09 -15.39
N MET A 90 22.19 -10.45 -14.94
CA MET A 90 23.35 -9.54 -14.88
C MET A 90 23.74 -9.07 -16.29
N GLN A 91 23.83 -9.99 -17.25
CA GLN A 91 24.17 -9.65 -18.64
C GLN A 91 23.16 -8.69 -19.26
N LEU A 92 21.85 -8.96 -19.09
CA LEU A 92 20.79 -8.08 -19.61
C LEU A 92 20.77 -6.69 -18.96
N VAL A 93 21.21 -6.59 -17.70
CA VAL A 93 21.39 -5.31 -17.00
C VAL A 93 22.63 -4.58 -17.51
N GLU A 94 23.74 -5.28 -17.71
CA GLU A 94 24.98 -4.71 -18.25
C GLU A 94 24.79 -4.19 -19.68
N ASP A 95 24.10 -4.95 -20.54
CA ASP A 95 23.81 -4.59 -21.92
C ASP A 95 22.90 -3.35 -22.03
N ALA A 96 22.00 -3.14 -21.06
CA ALA A 96 21.15 -1.96 -20.96
C ALA A 96 21.87 -0.72 -20.39
N SER A 97 22.98 -0.92 -19.65
CA SER A 97 23.71 0.09 -18.89
C SER A 97 24.65 1.06 -19.64
N PRO A 98 24.97 0.96 -20.97
CA PRO A 98 25.95 1.87 -21.56
C PRO A 98 25.49 3.33 -21.76
N ALA A 99 24.18 3.59 -21.83
CA ALA A 99 23.66 4.87 -22.34
C ALA A 99 22.72 5.67 -21.40
N ALA A 100 22.10 5.05 -20.39
CA ALA A 100 20.98 5.67 -19.63
C ALA A 100 21.20 5.83 -18.12
N GLY A 101 22.37 5.46 -17.58
CA GLY A 101 22.56 5.35 -16.13
C GLY A 101 21.75 4.20 -15.53
N ARG A 102 21.70 4.11 -14.20
CA ARG A 102 21.00 3.02 -13.48
C ARG A 102 19.49 3.12 -13.69
N ASP A 103 18.98 2.23 -14.54
CA ASP A 103 17.61 2.20 -15.01
C ASP A 103 16.71 1.27 -14.17
N ASN A 104 15.52 0.97 -14.67
CA ASN A 104 14.56 0.10 -13.98
C ASN A 104 15.05 -1.35 -13.88
N ARG A 105 15.83 -1.84 -14.85
CA ARG A 105 16.38 -3.21 -14.84
C ARG A 105 17.39 -3.38 -13.72
N TYR A 106 18.27 -2.39 -13.52
CA TYR A 106 19.17 -2.39 -12.38
C TYR A 106 18.41 -2.37 -11.04
N ALA A 107 17.34 -1.57 -10.94
CA ALA A 107 16.50 -1.56 -9.75
C ALA A 107 15.83 -2.93 -9.49
N PHE A 108 15.35 -3.59 -10.54
CA PHE A 108 14.80 -4.95 -10.46
C PHE A 108 15.84 -5.95 -9.91
N LEU A 109 17.05 -5.95 -10.47
CA LEU A 109 18.16 -6.82 -10.01
C LEU A 109 18.44 -6.62 -8.52
N VAL A 110 18.57 -5.38 -8.07
CA VAL A 110 18.85 -5.04 -6.67
C VAL A 110 17.73 -5.55 -5.76
N LEU A 111 16.46 -5.42 -6.17
CA LEU A 111 15.32 -5.92 -5.40
C LEU A 111 15.26 -7.46 -5.37
N GLU A 112 15.59 -8.12 -6.48
CA GLU A 112 15.66 -9.59 -6.54
C GLU A 112 16.71 -10.16 -5.60
N LEU A 113 17.90 -9.56 -5.57
CA LEU A 113 18.98 -10.01 -4.68
C LEU A 113 18.61 -9.88 -3.21
N ASN A 114 17.92 -8.80 -2.83
CA ASN A 114 17.66 -8.47 -1.43
C ASN A 114 16.36 -9.06 -0.87
N TYR A 115 15.29 -9.14 -1.65
CA TYR A 115 13.94 -9.41 -1.12
C TYR A 115 13.30 -10.65 -1.73
N PHE A 116 13.22 -10.72 -3.06
CA PHE A 116 12.38 -11.72 -3.73
C PHE A 116 13.07 -13.05 -3.94
N GLN A 117 14.34 -13.01 -4.37
CA GLN A 117 15.19 -14.19 -4.60
C GLN A 117 14.45 -15.28 -5.41
N ARG A 118 13.69 -14.83 -6.42
CA ARG A 118 12.92 -15.70 -7.32
C ARG A 118 13.86 -16.42 -8.29
N ILE A 119 14.75 -15.64 -8.88
CA ILE A 119 15.70 -16.06 -9.93
C ILE A 119 17.04 -16.50 -9.32
N VAL A 120 17.47 -15.85 -8.23
CA VAL A 120 18.80 -16.03 -7.65
C VAL A 120 18.93 -17.37 -6.90
N ARG A 121 19.71 -18.30 -7.45
CA ARG A 121 20.02 -19.61 -6.86
C ARG A 121 21.53 -19.90 -6.98
N PRO A 122 22.21 -20.29 -5.88
CA PRO A 122 21.70 -20.38 -4.50
C PRO A 122 21.37 -19.01 -3.90
N ARG A 123 20.51 -18.98 -2.89
CA ARG A 123 20.14 -17.73 -2.20
C ARG A 123 21.38 -17.14 -1.51
N PRO A 124 21.63 -15.82 -1.63
CA PRO A 124 22.72 -15.16 -0.90
C PRO A 124 22.57 -15.39 0.60
N ARG A 125 23.66 -15.76 1.27
CA ARG A 125 23.63 -16.07 2.71
C ARG A 125 23.43 -14.82 3.57
N ASN A 126 23.94 -13.68 3.10
CA ASN A 126 23.90 -12.40 3.79
C ASN A 126 24.06 -11.25 2.78
N GLN A 127 23.98 -10.01 3.27
CA GLN A 127 24.16 -8.83 2.42
C GLN A 127 25.58 -8.69 1.85
N SER A 128 26.62 -9.17 2.54
CA SER A 128 27.99 -9.09 2.03
C SER A 128 28.20 -9.91 0.77
N THR A 129 27.56 -11.07 0.67
CA THR A 129 27.55 -11.83 -0.58
C THR A 129 26.93 -11.03 -1.72
N ILE A 130 25.90 -10.24 -1.46
CA ILE A 130 25.27 -9.41 -2.49
C ILE A 130 26.23 -8.30 -2.96
N TYR A 131 26.75 -7.47 -2.05
CA TYR A 131 27.53 -6.31 -2.47
C TYR A 131 28.97 -6.67 -2.86
N SER A 132 29.64 -7.62 -2.19
CA SER A 132 31.04 -7.96 -2.47
C SER A 132 31.19 -9.02 -3.57
N ASP A 133 30.42 -10.09 -3.48
CA ASP A 133 30.66 -11.29 -4.31
C ASP A 133 29.88 -11.24 -5.63
N ILE A 134 28.70 -10.61 -5.65
CA ILE A 134 27.82 -10.54 -6.83
C ILE A 134 27.96 -9.20 -7.56
N LEU A 135 27.74 -8.09 -6.84
CA LEU A 135 27.72 -6.75 -7.47
C LEU A 135 29.10 -6.08 -7.52
N HIS A 136 30.10 -6.61 -6.80
CA HIS A 136 31.45 -6.06 -6.70
C HIS A 136 31.51 -4.56 -6.36
N ILE A 137 30.63 -4.11 -5.45
CA ILE A 137 30.55 -2.73 -4.96
C ILE A 137 30.75 -2.64 -3.45
N SER A 138 31.07 -1.44 -2.96
CA SER A 138 31.11 -1.18 -1.52
C SER A 138 29.71 -1.25 -0.88
N ARG A 139 29.65 -1.60 0.40
CA ARG A 139 28.41 -1.60 1.19
C ARG A 139 27.65 -0.27 1.10
N ALA A 140 28.35 0.85 1.26
CA ALA A 140 27.71 2.18 1.21
C ALA A 140 27.08 2.45 -0.17
N THR A 141 27.70 1.95 -1.24
CA THR A 141 27.18 2.07 -2.61
C THR A 141 25.94 1.19 -2.78
N HIS A 142 25.98 -0.05 -2.28
CA HIS A 142 24.84 -0.96 -2.27
C HIS A 142 23.65 -0.40 -1.48
N ASP A 143 23.87 0.12 -0.27
CA ASP A 143 22.81 0.71 0.56
C ASP A 143 22.11 1.87 -0.15
N ARG A 144 22.88 2.69 -0.89
CA ARG A 144 22.33 3.76 -1.73
C ARG A 144 21.52 3.20 -2.90
N HIS A 145 22.03 2.21 -3.61
CA HIS A 145 21.31 1.58 -4.73
C HIS A 145 20.01 0.91 -4.29
N LEU A 146 20.03 0.25 -3.14
CA LEU A 146 18.85 -0.38 -2.57
C LEU A 146 17.79 0.68 -2.22
N ARG A 147 18.21 1.83 -1.66
CA ARG A 147 17.29 2.96 -1.41
C ARG A 147 16.67 3.47 -2.70
N GLU A 148 17.50 3.75 -3.72
CA GLU A 148 17.03 4.21 -5.05
C GLU A 148 16.06 3.20 -5.69
N ALA A 149 16.33 1.90 -5.58
CA ALA A 149 15.47 0.86 -6.12
C ALA A 149 14.11 0.78 -5.39
N VAL A 150 14.10 0.91 -4.06
CA VAL A 150 12.87 0.97 -3.26
C VAL A 150 12.06 2.23 -3.57
N GLU A 151 12.72 3.37 -3.78
CA GLU A 151 12.06 4.63 -4.18
C GLU A 151 11.40 4.51 -5.57
N ARG A 152 12.11 3.94 -6.56
CA ARG A 152 11.56 3.68 -7.90
C ARG A 152 10.36 2.75 -7.84
N LEU A 153 10.48 1.63 -7.12
CA LEU A 153 9.37 0.72 -6.89
C LEU A 153 8.19 1.45 -6.23
N GLY A 154 8.45 2.24 -5.19
CA GLY A 154 7.44 3.02 -4.49
C GLY A 154 6.66 3.98 -5.40
N ASN A 155 7.37 4.66 -6.31
CA ASN A 155 6.74 5.54 -7.28
C ASN A 155 5.83 4.78 -8.25
N LEU A 156 6.31 3.68 -8.84
CA LEU A 156 5.49 2.81 -9.70
C LEU A 156 4.30 2.23 -8.94
N PHE A 157 4.51 1.85 -7.68
CA PHE A 157 3.49 1.28 -6.83
C PHE A 157 2.36 2.28 -6.56
N LEU A 158 2.71 3.53 -6.23
CA LEU A 158 1.75 4.61 -6.06
C LEU A 158 1.05 4.98 -7.37
N GLN A 159 1.76 5.00 -8.49
CA GLN A 159 1.16 5.29 -9.81
C GLN A 159 0.18 4.21 -10.25
N ARG A 160 0.48 2.94 -9.95
CA ARG A 160 -0.38 1.80 -10.26
C ARG A 160 -1.63 1.78 -9.38
N LEU A 161 -1.46 1.99 -8.07
CA LEU A 161 -2.58 1.91 -7.13
C LEU A 161 -3.37 3.22 -7.02
N ARG A 162 -2.76 4.37 -7.30
CA ARG A 162 -3.38 5.71 -7.22
C ARG A 162 -4.24 5.93 -5.96
N PRO A 163 -3.75 5.58 -4.75
CA PRO A 163 -4.58 5.54 -3.55
C PRO A 163 -5.22 6.89 -3.20
N THR A 164 -4.53 8.00 -3.47
CA THR A 164 -5.00 9.37 -3.23
C THR A 164 -6.14 9.79 -4.17
N VAL A 165 -6.28 9.13 -5.31
CA VAL A 165 -7.35 9.39 -6.29
C VAL A 165 -8.59 8.55 -5.97
N ARG A 166 -8.52 7.65 -4.99
CA ARG A 166 -9.62 6.73 -4.71
C ARG A 166 -10.59 7.30 -3.71
N LEU A 167 -11.86 7.23 -4.08
CA LEU A 167 -12.96 7.40 -3.15
C LEU A 167 -13.05 6.13 -2.32
N GLU A 168 -12.80 6.24 -1.02
CA GLU A 168 -13.16 5.16 -0.13
C GLU A 168 -14.66 4.98 -0.16
N THR A 169 -15.13 3.75 -0.32
CA THR A 169 -16.54 3.42 -0.14
C THR A 169 -16.60 2.35 0.92
N PRO A 170 -16.69 2.72 2.21
CA PRO A 170 -16.69 1.72 3.25
C PRO A 170 -17.96 0.87 3.12
N ALA A 171 -17.78 -0.40 2.80
CA ALA A 171 -18.88 -1.34 2.65
C ALA A 171 -19.52 -1.63 4.02
N LEU A 172 -20.85 -1.57 4.09
CA LEU A 172 -21.59 -1.98 5.27
C LEU A 172 -21.59 -3.51 5.36
N ARG A 173 -20.65 -4.09 6.12
CA ARG A 173 -20.47 -5.55 6.20
C ARG A 173 -21.52 -6.28 7.04
N THR A 174 -22.15 -5.60 8.00
CA THR A 174 -23.10 -6.23 8.93
C THR A 174 -24.22 -5.27 9.33
N ALA A 175 -25.36 -5.83 9.75
CA ALA A 175 -26.42 -5.06 10.38
C ALA A 175 -25.93 -4.46 11.71
N LEU A 176 -26.08 -3.14 11.88
CA LEU A 176 -25.73 -2.44 13.11
C LEU A 176 -26.65 -2.87 14.28
N ILE A 177 -26.12 -3.70 15.17
CA ILE A 177 -26.82 -4.13 16.39
C ILE A 177 -26.71 -3.03 17.46
N GLY A 178 -27.82 -2.71 18.13
CA GLY A 178 -27.80 -1.91 19.38
C GLY A 178 -27.57 -0.39 19.24
N ARG A 179 -27.77 0.21 18.06
CA ARG A 179 -27.47 1.64 17.83
C ARG A 179 -28.66 2.49 17.35
N LYS A 180 -29.90 2.06 17.57
CA LYS A 180 -31.11 2.74 17.07
C LYS A 180 -31.16 4.24 17.42
N LYS A 181 -30.94 4.59 18.70
CA LYS A 181 -30.97 6.00 19.16
C LYS A 181 -29.90 6.85 18.49
N ALA A 182 -28.66 6.35 18.44
CA ALA A 182 -27.56 7.06 17.80
C ALA A 182 -27.82 7.26 16.30
N ARG A 183 -28.30 6.24 15.59
CA ARG A 183 -28.66 6.35 14.16
C ARG A 183 -29.64 7.47 13.89
N TYR A 184 -30.73 7.54 14.67
CA TYR A 184 -31.75 8.58 14.50
C TYR A 184 -31.20 9.98 14.80
N ALA A 185 -30.49 10.15 15.91
CA ALA A 185 -29.92 11.43 16.30
C ALA A 185 -28.91 11.96 15.28
N LEU A 186 -28.02 11.09 14.77
CA LEU A 186 -27.02 11.46 13.78
C LEU A 186 -27.66 11.83 12.44
N HIS A 187 -28.57 10.99 11.94
CA HIS A 187 -29.26 11.26 10.68
C HIS A 187 -30.03 12.58 10.77
N HIS A 188 -30.78 12.80 11.84
CA HIS A 188 -31.52 14.03 12.07
C HIS A 188 -30.60 15.27 12.13
N ALA A 189 -29.49 15.22 12.88
CA ALA A 189 -28.57 16.35 12.96
C ALA A 189 -27.96 16.69 11.59
N LEU A 190 -27.50 15.66 10.86
CA LEU A 190 -26.88 15.83 9.56
C LEU A 190 -27.85 16.36 8.49
N THR A 191 -29.12 15.91 8.48
CA THR A 191 -30.13 16.44 7.56
C THR A 191 -30.56 17.87 7.86
N GLN A 192 -30.27 18.37 9.07
CA GLN A 192 -30.42 19.78 9.47
C GLN A 192 -29.17 20.62 9.14
N GLY A 193 -28.21 20.08 8.38
CA GLY A 193 -26.98 20.79 8.01
C GLY A 193 -25.96 20.94 9.13
N GLN A 194 -26.09 20.17 10.22
CA GLN A 194 -25.16 20.23 11.34
C GLN A 194 -23.93 19.35 11.08
N SER A 195 -22.78 19.77 11.61
CA SER A 195 -21.58 18.92 11.68
C SER A 195 -21.66 18.03 12.91
N VAL A 196 -21.35 16.73 12.74
CA VAL A 196 -21.38 15.77 13.84
C VAL A 196 -20.03 15.07 14.01
N THR A 197 -19.56 15.01 15.26
CA THR A 197 -18.32 14.33 15.63
C THR A 197 -18.63 13.07 16.44
N LEU A 198 -18.10 11.93 15.99
CA LEU A 198 -18.17 10.66 16.72
C LEU A 198 -16.85 10.39 17.45
N VAL A 199 -16.88 10.40 18.78
CA VAL A 199 -15.71 10.14 19.63
C VAL A 199 -15.88 8.81 20.36
N GLY A 200 -14.79 8.06 20.52
CA GLY A 200 -14.77 6.82 21.28
C GLY A 200 -13.55 5.98 20.97
N VAL A 201 -13.32 4.95 21.78
CA VAL A 201 -12.19 4.03 21.63
C VAL A 201 -12.16 3.31 20.26
N GLY A 202 -11.00 2.77 19.89
CA GLY A 202 -10.87 1.92 18.70
C GLY A 202 -11.83 0.73 18.74
N GLY A 203 -12.31 0.28 17.58
CA GLY A 203 -13.16 -0.90 17.46
C GLY A 203 -14.64 -0.74 17.88
N VAL A 204 -15.04 0.40 18.46
CA VAL A 204 -16.43 0.61 18.94
C VAL A 204 -17.49 0.77 17.83
N GLY A 205 -17.10 0.67 16.56
CA GLY A 205 -18.01 0.73 15.40
C GLY A 205 -18.35 2.12 14.86
N LYS A 206 -17.52 3.15 15.14
CA LYS A 206 -17.71 4.52 14.64
C LYS A 206 -17.75 4.57 13.10
N THR A 207 -16.76 3.97 12.47
CA THR A 207 -16.64 3.88 11.01
C THR A 207 -17.85 3.17 10.42
N THR A 208 -18.27 2.04 10.99
CA THR A 208 -19.46 1.30 10.57
C THR A 208 -20.74 2.13 10.65
N LEU A 209 -20.89 2.94 11.71
CA LEU A 209 -22.02 3.86 11.85
C LEU A 209 -21.99 4.97 10.79
N GLY A 210 -20.81 5.51 10.47
CA GLY A 210 -20.60 6.43 9.36
C GLY A 210 -20.96 5.80 8.01
N SER A 211 -20.51 4.58 7.74
CA SER A 211 -20.84 3.85 6.50
C SER A 211 -22.34 3.63 6.35
N TRP A 212 -23.04 3.33 7.45
CA TRP A 212 -24.49 3.23 7.45
C TRP A 212 -25.14 4.57 7.11
N LEU A 213 -24.69 5.68 7.70
CA LEU A 213 -25.20 7.02 7.37
C LEU A 213 -25.00 7.35 5.89
N CYS A 214 -23.82 7.09 5.33
CA CYS A 214 -23.56 7.27 3.91
C CYS A 214 -24.50 6.44 3.03
N ALA A 215 -24.78 5.19 3.41
CA ALA A 215 -25.71 4.32 2.69
C ALA A 215 -27.18 4.75 2.79
N GLN A 216 -27.54 5.59 3.77
CA GLN A 216 -28.89 6.17 3.89
C GLN A 216 -28.98 7.58 3.31
N TRP A 217 -27.87 8.12 2.79
CA TRP A 217 -27.84 9.51 2.32
C TRP A 217 -28.65 9.66 1.03
N PRO A 218 -29.56 10.65 0.93
CA PRO A 218 -30.57 10.70 -0.14
C PRO A 218 -30.01 10.67 -1.57
N ASP A 219 -28.92 11.40 -1.81
CA ASP A 219 -28.43 11.65 -3.19
C ASP A 219 -27.26 10.74 -3.59
N ALA A 220 -26.92 9.70 -2.81
CA ALA A 220 -25.75 8.83 -3.00
C ALA A 220 -24.38 9.56 -3.15
N ASN A 221 -24.36 10.89 -3.04
CA ASN A 221 -23.21 11.76 -3.22
C ASN A 221 -22.46 11.99 -1.91
N ALA A 222 -22.10 10.90 -1.23
CA ALA A 222 -21.30 10.97 -0.02
C ALA A 222 -19.80 10.90 -0.37
N PHE A 223 -19.07 11.97 -0.08
CA PHE A 223 -17.61 11.95 -0.13
C PHE A 223 -17.05 11.39 1.19
N TRP A 224 -16.28 10.31 1.10
CA TRP A 224 -15.59 9.73 2.25
C TRP A 224 -14.08 9.88 2.11
N PHE A 225 -13.45 10.43 3.16
CA PHE A 225 -12.01 10.60 3.21
C PHE A 225 -11.47 10.16 4.57
N THR A 226 -10.61 9.14 4.57
CA THR A 226 -9.90 8.73 5.78
C THR A 226 -8.54 9.41 5.82
N VAL A 227 -8.33 10.24 6.85
CA VAL A 227 -7.02 10.84 7.14
C VAL A 227 -6.11 9.79 7.76
N ARG A 228 -4.95 9.58 7.15
CA ARG A 228 -3.87 8.72 7.62
C ARG A 228 -2.62 9.57 7.83
N PRO A 229 -2.12 9.63 9.08
CA PRO A 229 -0.92 10.39 9.39
C PRO A 229 0.25 10.01 8.48
N HIS A 230 1.00 11.01 8.02
CA HIS A 230 2.18 10.89 7.17
C HIS A 230 1.94 10.32 5.76
N PHE A 231 0.67 10.18 5.35
CA PHE A 231 0.33 9.59 4.06
C PHE A 231 -0.55 10.50 3.22
N ASN A 232 -1.73 10.85 3.74
CA ASN A 232 -2.71 11.71 3.05
C ASN A 232 -3.28 12.78 3.97
N ASP A 233 -2.59 13.09 5.06
CA ASP A 233 -2.93 14.15 6.01
C ASP A 233 -2.56 15.55 5.53
N GLN A 234 -1.89 15.68 4.39
CA GLN A 234 -1.71 16.96 3.71
C GLN A 234 -2.98 17.43 2.97
N LEU A 235 -3.31 18.73 3.08
CA LEU A 235 -4.44 19.37 2.41
C LEU A 235 -4.54 19.09 0.90
N PRO A 236 -3.45 19.07 0.11
CA PRO A 236 -3.52 18.73 -1.31
C PRO A 236 -4.14 17.35 -1.59
N SER A 237 -3.94 16.36 -0.71
CA SER A 237 -4.53 15.03 -0.88
C SER A 237 -6.05 15.04 -0.72
N LEU A 238 -6.55 15.80 0.26
CA LEU A 238 -8.00 15.99 0.46
C LEU A 238 -8.61 16.73 -0.74
N LEU A 239 -8.00 17.83 -1.16
CA LEU A 239 -8.48 18.63 -2.29
C LEU A 239 -8.48 17.83 -3.59
N PHE A 240 -7.43 17.03 -3.83
CA PHE A 240 -7.36 16.18 -5.01
C PHE A 240 -8.44 15.09 -5.00
N ALA A 241 -8.62 14.40 -3.86
CA ALA A 241 -9.65 13.37 -3.72
C ALA A 241 -11.07 13.95 -3.89
N LEU A 242 -11.31 15.15 -3.35
CA LEU A 242 -12.58 15.86 -3.49
C LEU A 242 -12.80 16.33 -4.95
N GLY A 243 -11.78 16.90 -5.59
CA GLY A 243 -11.86 17.28 -7.01
C GLY A 243 -12.16 16.07 -7.90
N TYR A 244 -11.50 14.93 -7.64
CA TYR A 244 -11.80 13.68 -8.34
C TYR A 244 -13.23 13.16 -8.07
N PHE A 245 -13.72 13.27 -6.82
CA PHE A 245 -15.10 12.97 -6.48
C PHE A 245 -16.08 13.79 -7.33
N LEU A 246 -15.91 15.11 -7.31
CA LEU A 246 -16.76 16.06 -8.02
C LEU A 246 -16.70 15.82 -9.54
N HIS A 247 -15.52 15.59 -10.08
CA HIS A 247 -15.33 15.23 -11.49
C HIS A 247 -16.12 13.97 -11.87
N ARG A 248 -16.07 12.90 -11.05
CA ARG A 248 -16.86 11.67 -11.28
C ARG A 248 -18.37 11.88 -11.21
N GLN A 249 -18.83 12.92 -10.52
CA GLN A 249 -20.23 13.32 -10.46
C GLN A 249 -20.63 14.29 -11.59
N GLY A 250 -19.75 14.53 -12.56
CA GLY A 250 -20.00 15.42 -13.70
C GLY A 250 -19.67 16.89 -13.46
N ALA A 251 -19.19 17.27 -12.27
CA ALA A 251 -18.80 18.64 -11.94
C ALA A 251 -17.36 18.95 -12.38
N SER A 252 -17.08 18.80 -13.67
CA SER A 252 -15.73 18.92 -14.26
C SER A 252 -15.24 20.36 -14.50
N GLY A 253 -16.11 21.35 -14.29
CA GLY A 253 -15.85 22.77 -14.57
C GLY A 253 -15.69 23.66 -13.33
N LEU A 254 -15.49 23.05 -12.15
CA LEU A 254 -15.15 23.75 -10.90
C LEU A 254 -13.65 24.04 -10.81
#